data_AF-A0A1E7PYX0-F1
#
_entry.id   AF-A0A1E7PYX0-F1
#
_cell.length_a   1.000
_cell.length_b   1.000
_cell.length_c   1.000
_cell.angle_alpha   90.00
_cell.angle_beta   90.00
_cell.angle_gamma   90.00
#
_symmetry.space_group_name_H-M   'P 1'
#
loop_
_entity.id
_entity.type
_entity.pdbx_description
1 polymer ?
#
loop_
_entity_poly.entity_id
_entity_poly.type
_entity_poly.pdbx_seq_one_letter_code
_entity_poly.pdbx_strand_id
1 'polypeptide(L)'
;MLKELWRKTLGQPVAVGSEAPAERPIRLAPHLTHTGELHLERLTMLLSKRYGQSFDDSQDEGVRHLLRYAARIQDREIQTEFLLFFLNCSPVIQDYLRAEGIIDTGHFLTKNKAMRCG
;
A
#
# COMPACT_ATOMS: atom_id res chain seq x y z
N MET A 1 6.77 -9.62 24.74
CA MET A 1 6.03 -8.34 24.69
C MET A 1 6.07 -7.62 23.34
N LEU A 2 7.18 -7.05 22.83
CA LEU A 2 7.12 -6.40 21.49
C LEU A 2 6.79 -7.36 20.35
N LYS A 3 7.44 -8.54 20.30
CA LYS A 3 7.18 -9.57 19.27
C LYS A 3 5.73 -10.07 19.25
N GLU A 4 5.01 -9.99 20.38
CA GLU A 4 3.60 -10.38 20.47
C GLU A 4 2.66 -9.30 19.96
N LEU A 5 3.01 -8.04 20.17
CA LEU A 5 2.32 -6.90 19.57
C LEU A 5 2.49 -6.92 18.04
N TRP A 6 3.69 -7.18 17.53
CA TRP A 6 3.92 -7.33 16.09
C TRP A 6 3.14 -8.50 15.48
N ARG A 7 3.04 -9.64 16.18
CA ARG A 7 2.20 -10.77 15.74
C ARG A 7 0.70 -10.45 15.78
N LYS A 8 0.25 -9.64 16.73
CA LYS A 8 -1.16 -9.21 16.82
C LYS A 8 -1.53 -8.16 15.77
N THR A 9 -0.58 -7.34 15.32
CA THR A 9 -0.83 -6.29 14.32
C THR A 9 -0.61 -6.75 12.87
N LEU A 10 0.22 -7.79 12.62
CA LEU A 10 0.53 -8.26 11.27
C LEU A 10 -0.25 -9.51 10.80
N GLY A 11 -1.19 -10.00 11.60
CA GLY A 11 -2.12 -11.06 11.21
C GLY A 11 -1.50 -12.46 11.11
N GLN A 12 -2.25 -13.46 11.55
CA GLN A 12 -2.01 -14.85 11.17
C GLN A 12 -2.25 -15.03 9.66
N PRO A 13 -1.54 -15.94 8.99
CA PRO A 13 -1.94 -16.38 7.66
C PRO A 13 -3.22 -17.22 7.82
N VAL A 14 -4.38 -16.59 7.59
CA VAL A 14 -5.64 -17.34 7.43
C VAL A 14 -5.68 -17.82 6.00
N ALA A 15 -5.37 -19.10 5.82
CA ALA A 15 -5.78 -19.82 4.63
C ALA A 15 -7.29 -20.00 4.67
N VAL A 16 -7.98 -19.67 3.58
CA VAL A 16 -8.99 -20.46 2.86
C VAL A 16 -9.80 -19.49 2.00
N GLY A 17 -9.82 -19.77 0.70
CA GLY A 17 -10.55 -19.00 -0.29
C GLY A 17 -12.05 -18.99 -0.05
N SER A 18 -12.67 -17.92 -0.53
CA SER A 18 -14.09 -17.91 -0.88
C SER A 18 -14.23 -16.95 -2.04
N GLU A 19 -14.70 -17.45 -3.17
CA GLU A 19 -15.25 -16.59 -4.22
C GLU A 19 -16.37 -15.76 -3.58
N ALA A 20 -16.21 -14.44 -3.58
CA ALA A 20 -17.18 -13.49 -3.07
C ALA A 20 -17.66 -12.60 -4.22
N PRO A 21 -18.95 -12.24 -4.25
CA PRO A 21 -19.57 -11.47 -5.33
C PRO A 21 -18.87 -10.11 -5.46
N ALA A 22 -19.08 -9.39 -6.57
CA ALA A 22 -18.53 -8.05 -6.79
C ALA A 22 -18.99 -7.06 -5.69
N GLU A 23 -18.33 -7.12 -4.53
CA GLU A 23 -18.52 -6.23 -3.41
C GLU A 23 -18.00 -4.87 -3.83
N ARG A 24 -18.82 -3.83 -3.60
CA ARG A 24 -18.43 -2.47 -3.96
C ARG A 24 -17.07 -2.16 -3.32
N PRO A 25 -16.11 -1.63 -4.08
CA PRO A 25 -14.76 -1.49 -3.58
C PRO A 25 -14.76 -0.48 -2.41
N ILE A 26 -14.03 -0.82 -1.34
CA ILE A 26 -14.07 -0.09 -0.07
C ILE A 26 -13.69 1.38 -0.31
N ARG A 27 -14.46 2.30 0.28
CA ARG A 27 -14.14 3.74 0.23
C ARG A 27 -12.86 4.01 1.00
N LEU A 28 -11.84 4.56 0.37
CA LEU A 28 -10.53 4.77 0.96
C LEU A 28 -10.53 6.02 1.84
N ALA A 29 -11.10 7.12 1.34
CA ALA A 29 -11.05 8.44 2.01
C ALA A 29 -11.50 8.42 3.49
N PRO A 30 -12.60 7.77 3.91
CA PRO A 30 -13.03 7.75 5.31
C PRO A 30 -12.09 6.99 6.27
N HIS A 31 -11.11 6.28 5.72
CA HIS A 31 -10.22 5.39 6.47
C HIS A 31 -8.75 5.81 6.39
N LEU A 32 -8.46 6.94 5.73
CA LEU A 32 -7.14 7.53 5.74
C LEU A 32 -6.92 8.33 7.03
N THR A 33 -5.74 8.15 7.61
CA THR A 33 -5.25 9.04 8.65
C THR A 33 -4.65 10.28 7.99
N HIS A 34 -4.54 11.39 8.73
CA HIS A 34 -3.88 12.60 8.22
C HIS A 34 -2.43 12.33 7.72
N THR A 35 -1.70 11.45 8.41
CA THR A 35 -0.37 11.02 7.97
C THR A 35 -0.44 10.17 6.70
N GLY A 36 -1.46 9.31 6.57
CA GLY A 36 -1.73 8.58 5.34
C GLY A 36 -1.99 9.50 4.15
N GLU A 37 -2.80 10.55 4.33
CA GLU A 37 -3.07 11.57 3.30
C GLU A 37 -1.78 12.24 2.83
N LEU A 38 -0.91 12.66 3.76
CA LEU A 38 0.38 13.28 3.42
C LEU A 38 1.27 12.36 2.57
N HIS A 39 1.32 11.06 2.89
CA HIS A 39 2.10 10.10 2.10
C HIS A 39 1.49 9.86 0.73
N LEU A 40 0.15 9.89 0.62
CA LEU A 40 -0.53 9.81 -0.66
C LEU A 40 -0.21 11.03 -1.54
N GLU A 41 -0.30 12.24 -0.99
CA GLU A 41 0.05 13.48 -1.70
C GLU A 41 1.50 13.48 -2.23
N ARG A 42 2.45 13.05 -1.38
CA ARG A 42 3.86 12.91 -1.77
C ARG A 42 4.05 11.88 -2.87
N LEU A 43 3.36 10.75 -2.78
CA LEU A 43 3.38 9.71 -3.80
C LEU A 43 2.83 10.26 -5.13
N THR A 44 1.68 10.95 -5.13
CA THR A 44 1.12 11.63 -6.30
C THR A 44 2.13 12.58 -6.93
N MET A 45 2.79 13.42 -6.12
CA MET A 45 3.80 14.37 -6.58
C MET A 45 5.01 13.65 -7.23
N LEU A 46 5.52 12.59 -6.62
CA LEU A 46 6.68 11.85 -7.14
C LEU A 46 6.37 11.20 -8.49
N LEU A 47 5.19 10.59 -8.62
CA LEU A 47 4.71 9.97 -9.85
C LEU A 47 4.57 11.01 -10.98
N SER A 48 3.98 12.16 -10.67
CA SER A 48 3.85 13.27 -11.63
C SER A 48 5.22 13.79 -12.06
N LYS A 49 6.10 14.12 -11.11
CA LYS A 49 7.41 14.74 -11.39
C LYS A 49 8.35 13.82 -12.17
N ARG A 50 8.35 12.52 -11.90
CA ARG A 50 9.33 11.57 -12.49
C ARG A 50 8.80 10.83 -13.71
N TYR A 51 7.48 10.56 -13.75
CA TYR A 51 6.87 9.72 -14.77
C TYR A 51 5.80 10.44 -15.60
N GLY A 52 5.51 11.72 -15.30
CA GLY A 52 4.51 12.51 -16.02
C GLY A 52 3.08 11.99 -15.84
N GLN A 53 2.83 11.15 -14.84
CA GLN A 53 1.51 10.56 -14.59
C GLN A 53 0.75 11.40 -13.56
N SER A 54 -0.45 11.85 -13.93
CA SER A 54 -1.41 12.46 -13.03
C SER A 54 -2.54 11.48 -12.71
N PHE A 55 -2.99 11.52 -11.47
CA PHE A 55 -4.11 10.71 -11.00
C PHE A 55 -5.12 11.65 -10.34
N ASP A 56 -6.40 11.37 -10.52
CA ASP A 56 -7.46 12.04 -9.76
C ASP A 56 -7.61 11.36 -8.39
N ASP A 57 -6.76 11.75 -7.44
CA ASP A 57 -6.78 11.22 -6.08
C ASP A 57 -7.94 11.77 -5.22
N SER A 58 -8.81 12.62 -5.78
CA SER A 58 -10.06 13.04 -5.12
C SER A 58 -11.11 11.93 -5.05
N GLN A 59 -10.98 10.91 -5.92
CA GLN A 59 -11.88 9.78 -5.99
C GLN A 59 -11.17 8.48 -5.61
N ASP A 60 -11.87 7.60 -4.89
CA ASP A 60 -11.31 6.32 -4.44
C ASP A 60 -10.71 5.48 -5.60
N GLU A 61 -11.32 5.51 -6.79
CA GLU A 61 -10.80 4.76 -7.93
C GLU A 61 -9.49 5.34 -8.48
N GLY A 62 -9.33 6.66 -8.49
CA GLY A 62 -8.08 7.28 -8.90
C GLY A 62 -6.97 7.00 -7.90
N VAL A 63 -7.28 6.97 -6.60
CA VAL A 63 -6.33 6.48 -5.58
C VAL A 63 -5.95 5.02 -5.84
N ARG A 64 -6.90 4.12 -6.10
CA ARG A 64 -6.57 2.71 -6.43
C ARG A 64 -5.69 2.60 -7.67
N HIS A 65 -5.98 3.38 -8.72
CA HIS A 65 -5.17 3.41 -9.93
C HIS A 65 -3.75 3.88 -9.64
N LEU A 66 -3.60 4.95 -8.85
CA LEU A 66 -2.31 5.46 -8.38
C LEU A 66 -1.52 4.38 -7.63
N LEU A 67 -2.14 3.71 -6.65
CA LEU A 67 -1.47 2.68 -5.84
C LEU A 67 -1.05 1.47 -6.69
N ARG A 68 -1.91 1.01 -7.61
CA ARG A 68 -1.58 -0.05 -8.58
C ARG A 68 -0.40 0.34 -9.47
N TYR A 69 -0.33 1.60 -9.90
CA TYR A 69 0.79 2.11 -10.69
C TYR A 69 2.08 2.16 -9.86
N ALA A 70 2.03 2.74 -8.66
CA ALA A 70 3.16 2.84 -7.74
C ALA A 70 3.75 1.48 -7.36
N ALA A 71 2.90 0.47 -7.13
CA ALA A 71 3.31 -0.89 -6.77
C ALA A 71 4.23 -1.54 -7.83
N ARG A 72 4.12 -1.14 -9.10
CA ARG A 72 4.92 -1.68 -10.22
C ARG A 72 6.26 -0.96 -10.41
N ILE A 73 6.44 0.19 -9.77
CA ILE A 73 7.63 1.03 -9.94
C ILE A 73 8.74 0.58 -8.98
N GLN A 74 9.96 0.43 -9.47
CA GLN A 74 11.11 0.00 -8.65
C GLN A 74 11.90 1.17 -8.02
N ASP A 75 11.42 2.40 -8.13
CA ASP A 75 12.03 3.58 -7.53
C ASP A 75 11.92 3.56 -6.00
N ARG A 76 13.06 3.70 -5.32
CA ARG A 76 13.16 3.59 -3.87
C ARG A 76 12.30 4.61 -3.13
N GLU A 77 12.22 5.85 -3.61
CA GLU A 77 11.49 6.91 -2.91
C GLU A 77 9.99 6.70 -3.04
N ILE A 78 9.52 6.32 -4.24
CA ILE A 78 8.12 5.92 -4.49
C ILE A 78 7.74 4.72 -3.63
N GLN A 79 8.60 3.71 -3.56
CA GLN A 79 8.35 2.53 -2.72
C GLN A 79 8.35 2.87 -1.22
N THR A 80 9.14 3.86 -0.80
CA THR A 80 9.17 4.34 0.59
C THR A 80 7.87 5.06 0.95
N GLU A 81 7.45 6.04 0.13
CA GLU A 81 6.20 6.77 0.37
C GLU A 81 4.99 5.84 0.26
N PHE A 82 4.98 4.90 -0.68
CA PHE A 82 3.91 3.90 -0.79
C PHE A 82 3.83 2.98 0.44
N LEU A 83 4.96 2.51 0.96
CA LEU A 83 4.98 1.73 2.21
C LEU A 83 4.51 2.55 3.41
N LEU A 84 4.94 3.81 3.51
CA LEU A 84 4.53 4.69 4.61
C LEU A 84 3.04 5.02 4.55
N PHE A 85 2.48 5.25 3.37
CA PHE A 85 1.04 5.34 3.16
C PHE A 85 0.32 4.09 3.70
N PHE A 86 0.77 2.90 3.28
CA PHE A 86 0.15 1.64 3.69
C PHE A 86 0.17 1.42 5.20
N LEU A 87 1.31 1.66 5.86
CA LEU A 87 1.44 1.49 7.31
C LEU A 87 0.56 2.45 8.11
N ASN A 88 0.18 3.58 7.52
CA ASN A 88 -0.70 4.59 8.12
C ASN A 88 -2.18 4.40 7.75
N CYS A 89 -2.52 3.38 6.97
CA CYS A 89 -3.91 3.00 6.69
C CYS A 89 -4.50 2.19 7.86
N SER A 90 -5.82 2.28 8.06
CA SER A 90 -6.53 1.41 8.99
C SER A 90 -6.39 -0.07 8.63
N PRO A 91 -6.52 -1.02 9.57
CA PRO A 91 -6.40 -2.45 9.29
C PRO A 91 -7.31 -2.94 8.14
N VAL A 92 -8.54 -2.41 8.08
CA VAL A 92 -9.51 -2.73 7.02
C VAL A 92 -8.99 -2.38 5.62
N ILE A 93 -8.36 -1.20 5.49
CA ILE A 93 -7.76 -0.79 4.21
C ILE A 93 -6.52 -1.60 3.90
N GLN A 94 -5.71 -1.92 4.90
CA GLN A 94 -4.53 -2.75 4.67
C GLN A 94 -4.90 -4.15 4.14
N ASP A 95 -5.94 -4.77 4.71
CA ASP A 95 -6.44 -6.07 4.26
C ASP A 95 -7.03 -5.99 2.86
N TYR A 96 -7.79 -4.93 2.56
CA TYR A 96 -8.29 -4.67 1.20
C TYR A 96 -7.16 -4.55 0.16
N LEU A 97 -6.12 -3.75 0.45
CA LEU A 97 -4.99 -3.56 -0.48
C LEU A 97 -4.18 -4.86 -0.68
N ARG A 98 -4.11 -5.73 0.33
CA ARG A 98 -3.51 -7.07 0.20
C ARG A 98 -4.38 -7.98 -0.66
N ALA A 99 -5.69 -8.01 -0.42
CA ALA A 99 -6.64 -8.84 -1.16
C ALA A 99 -6.70 -8.49 -2.66
N GLU A 100 -6.60 -7.19 -2.97
CA GLU A 100 -6.52 -6.68 -4.34
C GLU A 100 -5.19 -6.97 -5.04
N GLY A 101 -4.22 -7.59 -4.36
CA GLY A 101 -2.88 -7.86 -4.91
C GLY A 101 -2.06 -6.60 -5.20
N ILE A 102 -2.47 -5.44 -4.65
CA ILE A 102 -1.77 -4.16 -4.82
C ILE A 102 -0.47 -4.17 -3.99
N ILE A 103 -0.45 -4.90 -2.87
CA ILE A 103 0.71 -5.04 -1.99
C ILE A 103 1.10 -6.51 -1.92
N ASP A 104 2.19 -6.85 -2.59
CA ASP A 104 2.92 -8.07 -2.30
C ASP A 104 3.97 -7.77 -1.22
N THR A 105 3.70 -8.20 0.01
CA THR A 105 4.63 -8.03 1.15
C THR A 105 6.00 -8.66 0.90
N GLY A 106 6.11 -9.61 -0.03
CA GLY A 106 7.38 -10.16 -0.49
C GLY A 106 8.26 -9.15 -1.24
N HIS A 107 7.68 -8.13 -1.87
CA HIS A 107 8.46 -7.17 -2.67
C HIS A 107 9.17 -6.09 -1.82
N PHE A 108 8.54 -5.64 -0.73
CA PHE A 108 9.07 -4.54 0.10
C PHE A 108 10.20 -4.98 1.04
N LEU A 109 10.16 -6.22 1.54
CA LEU A 109 11.09 -6.71 2.56
C LEU A 109 12.27 -7.48 1.98
N THR A 110 12.12 -8.09 0.81
CA THR A 110 13.14 -9.03 0.27
C THR A 110 14.25 -8.32 -0.51
N LYS A 111 13.97 -7.15 -1.10
CA LYS A 111 14.96 -6.39 -1.88
C LYS A 111 16.04 -5.67 -1.04
N ASN A 112 15.86 -5.58 0.29
CA ASN A 112 16.87 -5.01 1.20
C ASN A 112 17.99 -5.98 1.59
N LYS A 113 17.95 -7.25 1.17
CA LYS A 113 19.03 -8.21 1.44
C LYS A 113 20.17 -8.20 0.42
N ALA A 114 20.01 -7.56 -0.74
CA ALA A 114 20.99 -7.63 -1.83
C ALA A 114 22.21 -6.69 -1.70
N MET A 115 22.46 -6.11 -0.50
CA MET A 115 23.57 -5.16 -0.30
C MET A 115 24.40 -5.45 0.95
N ARG A 116 24.63 -6.74 1.24
CA ARG A 116 25.64 -7.20 2.21
C ARG A 116 26.30 -8.51 1.76
N CYS A 117 27.07 -8.46 0.68
CA CYS A 117 28.18 -9.37 0.44
C CYS A 117 29.30 -8.52 -0.17
N GLY A 118 30.08 -7.88 0.69
CA GLY A 118 31.47 -7.54 0.41
C GLY A 118 32.35 -8.67 0.91
#